data_AF-A0A1B1AG78-F1
#
_entry.id   AF-A0A1B1AG78-F1
#
_cell.length_a   1.000
_cell.length_b   1.000
_cell.length_c   1.000
_cell.angle_alpha   90.00
_cell.angle_beta   90.00
_cell.angle_gamma   90.00
#
_symmetry.space_group_name_H-M   'P 1'
#
loop_
_entity.id
_entity.type
_entity.pdbx_description
1 polymer ?
#
loop_
_entity_poly.entity_id
_entity_poly.type
_entity_poly.pdbx_seq_one_letter_code
_entity_poly.pdbx_strand_id
1 'polypeptide(L)'
;MKFRLPHLTPVAKAQLWGMGVGLGTALLAVEHTQVGYRIFLVGAAGAWVASEYFLARRLVGSDWKTLAVAILSGVSFPWIGFIIAFGLNAIAP
;
A
#
# COMPACT_ATOMS: atom_id res chain seq x y z
N MET A 1 12.14 -28.94 -10.90
CA MET A 1 12.71 -27.62 -10.54
C MET A 1 12.29 -27.29 -9.12
N LYS A 2 13.23 -27.09 -8.17
CA LYS A 2 12.89 -26.65 -6.81
C LYS A 2 12.63 -25.14 -6.85
N PHE A 3 11.36 -24.73 -6.84
CA PHE A 3 10.99 -23.32 -6.64
C PHE A 3 11.45 -22.90 -5.24
N ARG A 4 12.54 -22.14 -5.16
CA ARG A 4 12.93 -21.44 -3.93
C ARG A 4 12.25 -20.09 -3.95
N LEU A 5 11.40 -19.82 -2.96
CA LEU A 5 10.81 -18.50 -2.78
C LEU A 5 11.92 -17.47 -2.53
N PRO A 6 11.82 -16.25 -3.09
CA PRO A 6 12.78 -15.20 -2.82
C PRO A 6 12.80 -14.88 -1.33
N HIS A 7 14.01 -14.74 -0.77
CA HIS A 7 14.18 -14.39 0.63
C HIS A 7 13.86 -12.90 0.82
N LEU A 8 12.70 -12.59 1.38
CA LEU A 8 12.29 -11.22 1.66
C LEU A 8 13.02 -10.67 2.89
N THR A 9 13.47 -9.43 2.79
CA THR A 9 14.03 -8.69 3.94
C THR A 9 12.97 -8.46 5.02
N PRO A 10 13.36 -8.24 6.29
CA PRO A 10 12.40 -7.91 7.34
C PRO A 10 11.50 -6.72 7.00
N VAL A 11 12.08 -5.67 6.39
CA VAL A 11 11.34 -4.49 5.88
C VAL A 11 10.30 -4.89 4.84
N ALA A 12 10.70 -5.68 3.82
CA ALA A 12 9.79 -6.10 2.77
C ALA A 12 8.62 -6.91 3.33
N LYS A 13 8.86 -7.78 4.32
CA LYS A 13 7.81 -8.53 5.02
C LYS A 13 6.86 -7.61 5.79
N ALA A 14 7.42 -6.63 6.51
CA ALA A 14 6.66 -5.67 7.30
C ALA A 14 5.79 -4.76 6.42
N GLN A 15 6.33 -4.25 5.32
CA GLN A 15 5.61 -3.46 4.34
C GLN A 15 4.52 -4.27 3.64
N LEU A 16 4.81 -5.53 3.25
CA LEU A 16 3.83 -6.43 2.64
C LEU A 16 2.67 -6.72 3.59
N TRP A 17 2.95 -6.94 4.87
CA TRP A 17 1.91 -7.11 5.89
C TRP A 17 1.04 -5.86 6.01
N GLY A 18 1.67 -4.68 6.11
CA GLY A 18 0.96 -3.40 6.15
C GLY A 18 0.10 -3.17 4.92
N MET A 19 0.61 -3.52 3.74
CA MET A 19 -0.11 -3.43 2.47
C MET A 19 -1.31 -4.38 2.42
N GLY A 20 -1.19 -5.60 2.94
CA GLY A 20 -2.32 -6.53 3.06
C GLY A 20 -3.43 -5.98 3.96
N VAL A 21 -3.08 -5.47 5.15
CA VAL A 21 -4.04 -4.88 6.09
C VAL A 21 -4.67 -3.61 5.53
N GLY A 22 -3.86 -2.72 4.94
CA GLY A 22 -4.31 -1.50 4.29
C GLY A 22 -5.24 -1.80 3.12
N LEU A 23 -4.92 -2.80 2.29
CA LEU A 23 -5.74 -3.18 1.16
C LEU A 23 -7.08 -3.74 1.62
N GLY A 24 -7.10 -4.64 2.61
CA GLY A 24 -8.36 -5.20 3.13
C GLY A 24 -9.28 -4.12 3.70
N THR A 25 -8.73 -3.18 4.47
CA THR A 25 -9.51 -2.09 5.07
C THR A 25 -9.95 -1.03 4.06
N ALA A 26 -9.08 -0.62 3.15
CA ALA A 26 -9.42 0.36 2.12
C ALA A 26 -10.39 -0.21 1.08
N LEU A 27 -10.27 -1.49 0.73
CA LEU A 27 -11.18 -2.15 -0.20
C LEU A 27 -12.60 -2.29 0.38
N LEU A 28 -12.70 -2.60 1.68
CA LEU A 28 -13.97 -2.54 2.39
C LEU A 28 -14.58 -1.13 2.34
N ALA A 29 -13.77 -0.08 2.52
CA ALA A 29 -14.23 1.31 2.38
C ALA A 29 -14.70 1.63 0.95
N VAL A 30 -13.97 1.14 -0.07
CA VAL A 30 -14.37 1.27 -1.48
C VAL A 30 -15.75 0.65 -1.72
N GLU A 31 -15.98 -0.56 -1.19
CA GLU A 31 -17.24 -1.29 -1.33
C GLU A 31 -18.42 -0.53 -0.69
N HIS A 32 -18.23 -0.05 0.55
CA HIS A 32 -19.25 0.71 1.28
C HIS A 32 -19.55 2.08 0.67
N THR A 33 -18.58 2.71 0.01
CA THR A 33 -18.75 4.04 -0.61
C THR A 33 -19.09 3.98 -2.10
N GLN A 34 -19.18 2.77 -2.67
CA GLN A 34 -19.49 2.53 -4.09
C GLN A 34 -18.56 3.30 -5.05
N VAL A 35 -17.32 3.59 -4.63
CA VAL A 35 -16.35 4.30 -5.48
C VAL A 35 -15.69 3.35 -6.48
N GLY A 36 -15.15 3.90 -7.57
CA GLY A 36 -14.60 3.10 -8.65
C GLY A 36 -13.33 2.31 -8.27
N TYR A 37 -13.45 0.97 -8.25
CA TYR A 37 -12.32 0.04 -8.03
C TYR A 37 -11.11 0.31 -8.92
N ARG A 38 -11.34 0.70 -10.18
CA ARG A 38 -10.26 1.00 -11.14
C ARG A 38 -9.40 2.16 -10.67
N ILE A 39 -10.04 3.25 -10.24
CA ILE A 39 -9.35 4.46 -9.78
C ILE A 39 -8.62 4.17 -8.47
N PHE A 40 -9.27 3.44 -7.57
CA PHE A 40 -8.67 2.97 -6.32
C PHE A 40 -7.37 2.18 -6.57
N LEU A 41 -7.42 1.14 -7.43
CA LEU A 41 -6.26 0.29 -7.70
C LEU A 41 -5.13 1.07 -8.39
N VAL A 42 -5.46 1.95 -9.34
CA VAL A 42 -4.47 2.80 -10.03
C VAL A 42 -3.82 3.78 -9.05
N GLY A 43 -4.61 4.44 -8.20
CA GLY A 43 -4.09 5.36 -7.18
C GLY A 43 -3.22 4.65 -6.15
N ALA A 44 -3.63 3.48 -5.67
CA ALA A 44 -2.86 2.66 -4.74
C ALA A 44 -1.54 2.18 -5.35
N ALA A 45 -1.57 1.69 -6.58
CA ALA A 45 -0.38 1.29 -7.32
C ALA A 45 0.56 2.47 -7.55
N GLY A 46 0.03 3.64 -7.93
CA GLY A 46 0.81 4.87 -8.09
C GLY A 46 1.50 5.30 -6.80
N ALA A 47 0.78 5.26 -5.67
CA ALA A 47 1.34 5.58 -4.36
C ALA A 47 2.46 4.60 -3.95
N TRP A 48 2.26 3.31 -4.20
CA TRP A 48 3.28 2.30 -3.93
C TRP A 48 4.52 2.50 -4.80
N VAL A 49 4.36 2.67 -6.12
CA VAL A 49 5.49 2.92 -7.03
C VAL A 49 6.25 4.17 -6.63
N ALA A 50 5.57 5.27 -6.28
CA ALA A 50 6.22 6.47 -5.78
C ALA A 50 7.04 6.19 -4.51
N SER A 51 6.52 5.37 -3.60
CA SER A 51 7.23 4.97 -2.38
C SER A 51 8.51 4.18 -2.65
N GLU A 52 8.56 3.36 -3.71
CA GLU A 52 9.77 2.63 -4.10
C GLU A 52 10.91 3.59 -4.48
N TYR A 53 10.58 4.74 -5.09
CA TYR A 53 11.58 5.75 -5.45
C TYR A 53 12.09 6.54 -4.23
N PHE A 54 11.23 6.87 -3.27
CA PHE A 54 11.57 7.77 -2.15
C PHE A 54 11.91 7.06 -0.84
N LEU A 55 11.16 6.01 -0.49
CA LEU A 55 11.15 5.39 0.83
C LEU A 55 11.94 4.08 0.86
N ALA A 56 11.79 3.22 -0.15
CA ALA A 56 12.41 1.89 -0.16
C ALA A 56 13.95 1.95 -0.10
N ARG A 57 14.55 3.00 -0.68
CA ARG A 57 16.01 3.23 -0.62
C ARG A 57 16.53 3.60 0.77
N ARG A 58 15.64 4.07 1.67
CA ARG A 58 15.98 4.58 3.00
C ARG A 58 15.58 3.61 4.11
N LEU A 59 14.68 2.67 3.84
CA LEU A 59 14.22 1.66 4.78
C LEU A 59 15.08 0.41 4.67
N VAL A 60 16.23 0.42 5.34
CA VAL A 60 17.15 -0.71 5.39
C VAL A 60 17.40 -1.04 6.86
N GLY A 61 17.11 -2.28 7.26
CA GLY A 61 17.36 -2.74 8.63
C GLY A 61 16.31 -3.72 9.15
N SER A 62 16.39 -3.97 10.45
CA SER A 62 15.47 -4.85 11.18
C SER A 62 15.11 -4.33 12.56
N ASP A 63 15.47 -3.07 12.86
CA ASP A 63 15.09 -2.43 14.11
C ASP A 63 13.59 -2.10 14.11
N TRP A 64 13.03 -2.02 15.31
CA TRP A 64 11.59 -1.82 15.48
C TRP A 64 11.06 -0.55 14.81
N LYS A 65 11.84 0.54 14.79
CA LYS A 65 11.42 1.80 14.17
C LYS A 65 11.31 1.64 12.65
N THR A 66 12.32 1.04 12.02
CA THR A 66 12.29 0.76 10.58
C THR A 66 11.12 -0.14 10.19
N LEU A 67 10.86 -1.20 10.98
CA LEU A 67 9.73 -2.08 10.73
C LEU A 67 8.38 -1.37 10.90
N ALA A 68 8.23 -0.53 11.92
CA ALA A 68 7.02 0.25 12.13
C ALA A 68 6.76 1.21 10.96
N VAL A 69 7.79 1.92 10.47
CA VAL A 69 7.66 2.78 9.29
C VAL A 69 7.33 1.98 8.03
N ALA A 70 7.93 0.80 7.86
CA ALA A 70 7.61 -0.10 6.75
C ALA A 70 6.12 -0.51 6.76
N ILE A 71 5.59 -0.93 7.92
CA ILE A 71 4.18 -1.25 8.11
C ILE A 71 3.30 -0.05 7.77
N LEU A 72 3.57 1.12 8.38
CA LEU A 72 2.77 2.32 8.19
C LEU A 72 2.76 2.76 6.72
N SER A 73 3.91 2.68 6.04
CA SER A 73 4.00 2.97 4.62
C SER A 73 3.14 2.01 3.80
N GLY A 74 3.24 0.71 4.07
CA GLY A 74 2.43 -0.32 3.39
C GLY A 74 0.93 -0.10 3.56
N VAL A 75 0.48 0.21 4.79
CA VAL A 75 -0.94 0.52 5.07
C VAL A 75 -1.39 1.77 4.31
N SER A 76 -0.52 2.75 4.17
CA SER A 76 -0.88 4.05 3.58
C SER A 76 -1.19 3.97 2.09
N PHE A 77 -0.51 3.11 1.30
CA PHE A 77 -0.69 3.13 -0.16
C PHE A 77 -2.11 2.81 -0.62
N PRO A 78 -2.77 1.73 -0.13
CA PRO A 78 -4.18 1.48 -0.45
C PRO A 78 -5.10 2.62 -0.02
N TRP A 79 -4.88 3.20 1.16
CA TRP A 79 -5.67 4.33 1.64
C TRP A 79 -5.49 5.60 0.79
N ILE A 80 -4.30 5.86 0.26
CA ILE A 80 -4.08 6.93 -0.72
C ILE A 80 -4.91 6.68 -1.99
N GLY A 81 -4.92 5.43 -2.48
CA GLY A 81 -5.77 5.04 -3.60
C GLY A 81 -7.26 5.28 -3.33
N PHE A 82 -7.73 4.96 -2.12
CA PHE A 82 -9.10 5.21 -1.71
C PHE A 82 -9.42 6.71 -1.67
N ILE A 83 -8.55 7.52 -1.07
CA ILE A 83 -8.73 8.99 -0.99
C ILE A 83 -8.82 9.60 -2.39
N ILE A 84 -7.97 9.16 -3.32
CA ILE A 84 -8.02 9.61 -4.72
C ILE A 84 -9.34 9.21 -5.36
N ALA A 85 -9.76 7.95 -5.23
CA ALA A 85 -11.01 7.47 -5.80
C ALA A 85 -12.23 8.20 -5.22
N PHE A 86 -12.25 8.41 -3.92
CA PHE A 86 -13.30 9.14 -3.22
C PHE A 86 -13.36 10.60 -3.66
N GLY A 87 -12.21 11.28 -3.72
CA GLY A 87 -12.13 12.68 -4.15
C GLY A 87 -12.56 12.86 -5.61
N LEU A 88 -12.15 11.96 -6.51
CA LEU A 88 -12.58 11.98 -7.91
C LEU A 88 -14.07 11.69 -8.08
N ASN A 89 -14.63 10.78 -7.28
CA ASN A 89 -16.07 10.52 -7.27
C ASN A 89 -16.88 11.71 -6.75
N ALA A 90 -16.37 12.43 -5.76
CA ALA A 90 -17.04 13.59 -5.19
C ALA A 90 -17.09 14.81 -6.13
N ILE A 91 -16.19 14.89 -7.12
CA ILE A 91 -16.14 15.98 -8.11
C ILE A 91 -16.68 15.55 -9.49
N ALA A 92 -16.97 14.26 -9.69
CA ALA A 92 -17.59 13.78 -10.90
C ALA A 92 -19.06 14.22 -10.91
N PRO A 93 -19.54 14.89 -11.99
CA PRO A 93 -20.90 15.41 -12.10
C PRO A 93 -21.96 14.32 -12.25
#